data_AF-A0A1G0YU13-F1
#
_entry.id   AF-A0A1G0YU13-F1
#
_cell.length_a   1.000
_cell.length_b   1.000
_cell.length_c   1.000
_cell.angle_alpha   90.00
_cell.angle_beta   90.00
_cell.angle_gamma   90.00
#
_symmetry.space_group_name_H-M   'P 1'
#
loop_
_entity.id
_entity.type
_entity.pdbx_description
1 polymer ?
#
loop_
_entity_poly.entity_id
_entity_poly.type
_entity_poly.pdbx_seq_one_letter_code
_entity_poly.pdbx_strand_id
1 'polypeptide(L)'
;MFSSLLKSLLLATAVSFFSGCQNTDLSSAGTPLKKAEAEARNGNWENAEKLYLESLKASEKNASTTDATRKKLARFYYDYAISMGTQADKAQNPESYTKALALLKKAEEQDPKLAIRCASAQERFEKELKAMQYRAATSLATLDPNAKGREDKIAVLKKQGQTLSAAGSYDDAIKKFEEILRLDPYNQDAARELKKIHGKSLEIAKERSAATRAEAMAETEWRKVAPIQRKDEEPGSQPSAGTKAPMPEENPFNSQLFEEISFKDAPLAEAMLKLEKDYKNRVPEAPVSIQFQGMNPADPKWPAITFATKKISLKETLDSICAGLGLKYELRGQLIVISPK
;
A
#
# COMPACT_ATOMS: atom_id res chain seq x y z
N MET A 1 10.20 -69.94 5.95
CA MET A 1 10.32 -70.35 7.36
C MET A 1 9.28 -69.52 8.12
N PHE A 2 8.02 -69.95 8.12
CA PHE A 2 7.38 -70.79 9.14
C PHE A 2 7.46 -70.22 10.56
N SER A 3 6.26 -70.10 11.15
CA SER A 3 5.94 -70.25 12.57
C SER A 3 5.89 -68.99 13.45
N SER A 4 4.69 -68.41 13.51
CA SER A 4 4.00 -67.89 14.71
C SER A 4 2.76 -67.16 14.17
N LEU A 5 1.61 -67.76 13.85
CA LEU A 5 0.74 -68.72 14.54
C LEU A 5 0.24 -68.25 15.93
N LEU A 6 -1.09 -68.03 15.95
CA LEU A 6 -2.03 -68.22 17.06
C LEU A 6 -2.23 -67.09 18.08
N LYS A 7 -3.16 -66.16 17.78
CA LYS A 7 -4.44 -65.95 18.50
C LYS A 7 -5.11 -64.61 18.14
N SER A 8 -5.96 -64.61 17.11
CA SER A 8 -7.20 -63.80 17.06
C SER A 8 -8.05 -64.23 15.87
N LEU A 9 -8.42 -65.52 15.87
CA LEU A 9 -9.44 -66.09 15.01
C LEU A 9 -10.68 -66.32 15.88
N LEU A 10 -11.75 -65.52 15.66
CA LEU A 10 -13.15 -65.63 16.14
C LEU A 10 -13.71 -64.20 16.03
N LEU A 11 -14.57 -63.78 15.09
CA LEU A 11 -15.69 -64.42 14.41
C LEU A 11 -15.78 -63.85 12.98
N ALA A 12 -15.68 -64.70 11.96
CA ALA A 12 -16.27 -64.45 10.66
C ALA A 12 -16.52 -65.82 10.02
N THR A 13 -17.75 -66.34 10.13
CA THR A 13 -18.39 -67.27 9.18
C THR A 13 -19.76 -67.71 9.71
N ALA A 14 -20.66 -68.01 8.76
CA ALA A 14 -22.08 -68.35 8.89
C ALA A 14 -22.97 -67.08 9.03
N VAL A 15 -23.84 -66.71 8.09
CA VAL A 15 -24.71 -67.53 7.25
C VAL A 15 -25.02 -66.78 5.95
N SER A 16 -24.67 -67.37 4.81
CA SER A 16 -25.31 -67.10 3.52
C SER A 16 -25.64 -68.45 2.90
N PHE A 17 -26.74 -69.05 3.33
CA PHE A 17 -27.40 -70.16 2.64
C PHE A 17 -28.81 -70.33 3.22
N PHE A 18 -29.82 -69.73 2.59
CA PHE A 18 -31.18 -70.27 2.50
C PHE A 18 -31.96 -69.49 1.43
N SER A 19 -31.77 -69.90 0.17
CA SER A 19 -32.79 -69.76 -0.85
C SER A 19 -33.65 -71.02 -0.77
N GLY A 20 -34.93 -70.88 -0.50
CA GLY A 20 -35.86 -72.02 -0.49
C GLY A 20 -37.09 -71.81 0.38
N CYS A 21 -38.19 -71.43 -0.28
CA CYS A 21 -39.58 -71.72 0.08
C CYS A 21 -40.07 -71.30 1.48
N GLN A 22 -40.89 -70.26 1.53
CA GLN A 22 -42.30 -70.39 1.94
C GLN A 22 -43.08 -69.11 1.60
N ASN A 23 -43.96 -69.25 0.61
CA ASN A 23 -45.20 -68.49 0.54
C ASN A 23 -46.02 -68.87 1.78
N THR A 24 -46.12 -67.98 2.75
CA THR A 24 -47.24 -67.86 3.69
C THR A 24 -47.06 -66.53 4.43
N ASP A 25 -48.15 -65.76 4.47
CA ASP A 25 -48.37 -64.52 5.25
C ASP A 25 -48.15 -63.17 4.54
N LEU A 26 -49.14 -62.84 3.71
CA LEU A 26 -49.51 -61.51 3.21
C LEU A 26 -49.88 -60.47 4.32
N SER A 27 -49.29 -60.53 5.52
CA SER A 27 -49.69 -59.66 6.64
C SER A 27 -48.58 -59.15 7.57
N SER A 28 -47.30 -59.52 7.43
CA SER A 28 -46.30 -59.18 8.48
C SER A 28 -44.98 -58.55 8.00
N ALA A 29 -44.74 -58.37 6.70
CA ALA A 29 -43.64 -57.54 6.20
C ALA A 29 -44.10 -56.07 6.06
N GLY A 30 -43.57 -55.19 6.92
CA GLY A 30 -44.03 -53.80 7.11
C GLY A 30 -44.37 -53.05 5.83
N THR A 31 -45.60 -52.50 5.79
CA THR A 31 -46.12 -51.67 4.70
C THR A 31 -45.12 -50.60 4.26
N PRO A 32 -45.05 -50.25 2.95
CA PRO A 32 -44.09 -49.27 2.42
C PRO A 32 -44.11 -47.94 3.18
N LEU A 33 -45.26 -47.57 3.72
CA LEU A 33 -45.46 -46.42 4.60
C LEU A 33 -44.62 -46.48 5.91
N LYS A 34 -44.51 -47.63 6.56
CA LYS A 34 -43.70 -47.80 7.77
C LYS A 34 -42.20 -47.70 7.47
N LYS A 35 -41.78 -48.19 6.30
CA LYS A 35 -40.40 -48.06 5.82
C LYS A 35 -40.08 -46.59 5.51
N ALA A 36 -41.00 -45.87 4.87
CA ALA A 36 -40.86 -44.44 4.61
C ALA A 36 -40.69 -43.62 5.91
N GLU A 37 -41.51 -43.91 6.93
CA GLU A 37 -41.39 -43.27 8.25
C GLU A 37 -40.05 -43.55 8.94
N ALA A 38 -39.49 -44.76 8.77
CA ALA A 38 -38.18 -45.11 9.33
C ALA A 38 -37.04 -44.36 8.62
N GLU A 39 -37.07 -44.31 7.28
CA GLU A 39 -36.09 -43.55 6.49
C GLU A 39 -36.14 -42.04 6.79
N ALA A 40 -37.34 -41.49 6.99
CA ALA A 40 -37.51 -40.09 7.39
C ALA A 40 -36.88 -39.81 8.77
N ARG A 41 -37.02 -40.72 9.74
CA ARG A 41 -36.37 -40.61 11.05
C ARG A 41 -34.85 -40.72 10.98
N ASN A 42 -34.34 -41.52 10.03
CA ASN A 42 -32.91 -41.67 9.78
C ASN A 42 -32.30 -40.46 9.04
N GLY A 43 -33.14 -39.50 8.59
CA GLY A 43 -32.70 -38.31 7.85
C GLY A 43 -32.47 -38.54 6.35
N ASN A 44 -32.89 -39.70 5.82
CA ASN A 44 -32.78 -40.03 4.40
C ASN A 44 -33.99 -39.50 3.61
N TRP A 45 -34.08 -38.17 3.50
CA TRP A 45 -35.26 -37.48 2.96
C TRP A 45 -35.63 -37.88 1.53
N GLU A 46 -34.66 -38.03 0.62
CA GLU A 46 -34.92 -38.36 -0.79
C GLU A 46 -35.50 -39.78 -0.97
N ASN A 47 -34.96 -40.75 -0.22
CA ASN A 47 -35.45 -42.12 -0.25
C ASN A 47 -36.82 -42.22 0.44
N ALA A 48 -37.02 -41.47 1.52
CA ALA A 48 -38.31 -41.38 2.19
C ALA A 48 -39.40 -40.80 1.26
N GLU A 49 -39.11 -39.73 0.50
CA GLU A 49 -40.06 -39.13 -0.45
C GLU A 49 -40.52 -40.15 -1.50
N LYS A 50 -39.60 -40.93 -2.09
CA LYS A 50 -39.92 -42.00 -3.04
C LYS A 50 -40.86 -43.04 -2.44
N LEU A 51 -40.55 -43.55 -1.25
CA LEU A 51 -41.35 -44.56 -0.56
C LEU A 51 -42.73 -44.03 -0.16
N TYR A 52 -42.85 -42.74 0.22
CA TYR A 52 -44.14 -42.12 0.48
C TYR A 52 -44.99 -42.01 -0.80
N LEU A 53 -44.39 -41.62 -1.94
CA LEU A 53 -45.09 -41.55 -3.21
C LEU A 53 -45.54 -42.93 -3.71
N GLU A 54 -44.72 -43.96 -3.54
CA GLU A 54 -45.10 -45.34 -3.82
C GLU A 54 -46.25 -45.81 -2.93
N SER A 55 -46.22 -45.46 -1.64
CA SER A 55 -47.30 -45.77 -0.71
C SER A 55 -48.61 -45.06 -1.07
N LEU A 56 -48.52 -43.83 -1.58
CA LEU A 56 -49.68 -43.07 -2.04
C LEU A 56 -50.34 -43.77 -3.23
N LYS A 57 -49.56 -44.15 -4.25
CA LYS A 57 -50.04 -44.91 -5.42
C LYS A 57 -50.70 -46.23 -5.02
N ALA A 58 -50.10 -46.95 -4.08
CA ALA A 58 -50.67 -48.22 -3.59
C ALA A 58 -52.00 -48.02 -2.82
N SER A 59 -52.18 -46.86 -2.18
CA SER A 59 -53.37 -46.55 -1.40
C SER A 59 -54.59 -46.10 -2.22
N GLU A 60 -54.41 -45.74 -3.50
CA GLU A 60 -55.47 -45.20 -4.38
C GLU A 60 -56.72 -46.09 -4.49
N LYS A 61 -56.58 -47.40 -4.25
CA LYS A 61 -57.68 -48.37 -4.28
C LYS A 61 -58.70 -48.20 -3.15
N ASN A 62 -58.34 -47.53 -2.05
CA ASN A 62 -59.19 -47.34 -0.87
C ASN A 62 -59.14 -45.88 -0.39
N ALA A 63 -60.21 -45.11 -0.64
CA ALA A 63 -60.27 -43.68 -0.34
C ALA A 63 -59.90 -43.29 1.11
N SER A 64 -60.31 -44.08 2.11
CA SER A 64 -59.97 -43.84 3.52
C SER A 64 -58.48 -44.02 3.81
N THR A 65 -57.83 -44.96 3.13
CA THR A 65 -56.39 -45.24 3.28
C THR A 65 -55.57 -44.18 2.54
N THR A 66 -56.08 -43.66 1.42
CA THR A 66 -55.46 -42.55 0.68
C THR A 66 -55.41 -41.27 1.49
N ASP A 67 -56.51 -40.89 2.16
CA ASP A 67 -56.56 -39.67 3.00
C ASP A 67 -55.59 -39.75 4.19
N ALA A 68 -55.52 -40.90 4.86
CA ALA A 68 -54.54 -41.12 5.93
C ALA A 68 -53.08 -41.04 5.44
N THR A 69 -52.82 -41.52 4.22
CA THR A 69 -51.48 -41.50 3.61
C THR A 69 -51.08 -40.09 3.19
N ARG A 70 -52.00 -39.29 2.62
CA ARG A 70 -51.77 -37.88 2.30
C ARG A 70 -51.43 -37.05 3.53
N LYS A 71 -52.13 -37.25 4.65
CA LYS A 71 -51.84 -36.58 5.93
C LYS A 71 -50.42 -36.87 6.43
N LYS A 72 -49.99 -38.13 6.34
CA LYS A 72 -48.62 -38.52 6.70
C LYS A 72 -47.58 -37.92 5.76
N LEU A 73 -47.87 -37.88 4.46
CA LEU A 73 -47.01 -37.25 3.45
C LEU A 73 -46.90 -35.73 3.66
N ALA A 74 -48.00 -35.05 3.97
CA ALA A 74 -48.01 -33.62 4.31
C ALA A 74 -47.12 -33.35 5.53
N ARG A 75 -47.23 -34.18 6.58
CA ARG A 75 -46.39 -34.09 7.77
C ARG A 75 -44.92 -34.34 7.46
N PHE A 76 -44.62 -35.32 6.60
CA PHE A 76 -43.25 -35.56 6.13
C PHE A 76 -42.67 -34.36 5.39
N TYR A 77 -43.40 -33.76 4.43
CA TYR A 77 -42.92 -32.57 3.72
C TYR A 77 -42.70 -31.38 4.65
N TYR A 78 -43.55 -31.22 5.67
CA TYR A 78 -43.36 -30.21 6.70
C TYR A 78 -42.07 -30.45 7.51
N ASP A 79 -41.87 -31.67 8.03
CA ASP A 79 -40.67 -32.00 8.81
C ASP A 79 -39.40 -31.88 7.96
N TYR A 80 -39.47 -32.28 6.68
CA TYR A 80 -38.39 -32.11 5.72
C TYR A 80 -38.09 -30.62 5.48
N ALA A 81 -39.10 -29.79 5.24
CA ALA A 81 -38.92 -28.35 5.07
C ALA A 81 -38.31 -27.67 6.30
N ILE A 82 -38.71 -28.08 7.51
CA ILE A 82 -38.10 -27.58 8.76
C ILE A 82 -36.63 -27.98 8.83
N SER A 83 -36.30 -29.25 8.54
CA SER A 83 -34.91 -29.70 8.52
C SER A 83 -34.07 -28.89 7.52
N MET A 84 -34.60 -28.65 6.32
CA MET A 84 -33.95 -27.83 5.28
C MET A 84 -33.77 -26.38 5.72
N GLY A 85 -34.77 -25.79 6.38
CA GLY A 85 -34.67 -24.45 6.97
C GLY A 85 -33.57 -24.36 8.02
N THR A 86 -33.48 -25.34 8.94
CA THR A 86 -32.40 -25.35 9.93
C THR A 86 -31.01 -25.55 9.32
N GLN A 87 -30.91 -26.31 8.22
CA GLN A 87 -29.67 -26.44 7.45
C GLN A 87 -29.35 -25.14 6.71
N ALA A 88 -30.36 -24.44 6.20
CA ALA A 88 -30.21 -23.14 5.54
C ALA A 88 -29.69 -22.07 6.52
N ASP A 89 -30.24 -22.02 7.74
CA ASP A 89 -29.76 -21.14 8.81
C ASP A 89 -28.27 -21.39 9.10
N LYS A 90 -27.89 -22.68 9.24
CA LYS A 90 -26.51 -23.09 9.54
C LYS A 90 -25.54 -22.82 8.40
N ALA A 91 -25.96 -23.09 7.16
CA ALA A 91 -25.13 -22.95 5.97
C ALA A 91 -25.16 -21.54 5.37
N GLN A 92 -26.03 -20.64 5.88
CA GLN A 92 -26.31 -19.31 5.31
C GLN A 92 -26.62 -19.34 3.80
N ASN A 93 -27.29 -20.40 3.33
CA ASN A 93 -27.58 -20.59 1.92
C ASN A 93 -29.02 -20.17 1.58
N PRO A 94 -29.23 -19.10 0.77
CA PRO A 94 -30.56 -18.66 0.37
C PRO A 94 -31.33 -19.70 -0.47
N GLU A 95 -30.62 -20.54 -1.24
CA GLU A 95 -31.25 -21.57 -2.08
C GLU A 95 -31.93 -22.68 -1.25
N SER A 96 -31.47 -22.92 -0.03
CA SER A 96 -32.06 -23.93 0.83
C SER A 96 -33.43 -23.48 1.38
N TYR A 97 -33.63 -22.18 1.62
CA TYR A 97 -34.94 -21.64 1.99
C TYR A 97 -35.93 -21.67 0.84
N THR A 98 -35.50 -21.41 -0.41
CA THR A 98 -36.42 -21.50 -1.57
C THR A 98 -36.92 -22.93 -1.76
N LYS A 99 -36.04 -23.94 -1.59
CA LYS A 99 -36.42 -25.35 -1.57
C LYS A 99 -37.38 -25.67 -0.41
N ALA A 100 -37.12 -25.17 0.80
CA ALA A 100 -38.00 -25.37 1.95
C ALA A 100 -39.40 -24.77 1.73
N LEU A 101 -39.49 -23.57 1.15
CA LEU A 101 -40.77 -22.93 0.79
C LEU A 101 -41.54 -23.75 -0.26
N ALA A 102 -40.86 -24.32 -1.25
CA ALA A 102 -41.49 -25.20 -2.24
C ALA A 102 -42.04 -26.48 -1.60
N LEU A 103 -41.32 -27.08 -0.64
CA LEU A 103 -41.76 -28.25 0.11
C LEU A 103 -42.98 -27.95 1.00
N LEU A 104 -43.03 -26.76 1.62
CA LEU A 104 -44.19 -26.33 2.41
C LEU A 104 -45.45 -26.17 1.53
N LYS A 105 -45.31 -25.62 0.32
CA LYS A 105 -46.42 -25.55 -0.65
C LYS A 105 -46.93 -26.95 -1.02
N LYS A 106 -46.02 -27.89 -1.30
CA LYS A 106 -46.40 -29.30 -1.53
C LYS A 106 -47.13 -29.91 -0.32
N ALA A 107 -46.76 -29.55 0.91
CA ALA A 107 -47.45 -30.04 2.11
C ALA A 107 -48.89 -29.52 2.20
N GLU A 108 -49.13 -28.26 1.84
CA GLU A 108 -50.46 -27.62 1.82
C GLU A 108 -51.41 -28.28 0.80
N GLU A 109 -50.89 -28.63 -0.37
CA GLU A 109 -51.64 -29.34 -1.41
C GLU A 109 -52.15 -30.71 -0.94
N GLN A 110 -51.42 -31.37 -0.04
CA GLN A 110 -51.77 -32.70 0.45
C GLN A 110 -52.74 -32.68 1.64
N ASP A 111 -52.61 -31.71 2.56
CA ASP A 111 -53.51 -31.56 3.70
C ASP A 111 -53.83 -30.07 3.99
N PRO A 112 -55.04 -29.60 3.60
CA PRO A 112 -55.48 -28.24 3.88
C PRO A 112 -55.56 -27.91 5.38
N LYS A 113 -55.72 -28.90 6.27
CA LYS A 113 -55.77 -28.65 7.72
C LYS A 113 -54.40 -28.24 8.28
N LEU A 114 -53.32 -28.68 7.63
CA LEU A 114 -51.96 -28.31 7.98
C LEU A 114 -51.59 -26.90 7.47
N ALA A 115 -52.43 -26.28 6.62
CA ALA A 115 -52.13 -25.01 5.96
C ALA A 115 -51.77 -23.87 6.91
N ILE A 116 -52.43 -23.76 8.08
CA ILE A 116 -52.11 -22.72 9.06
C ILE A 116 -50.67 -22.88 9.59
N ARG A 117 -50.24 -24.13 9.83
CA ARG A 117 -48.89 -24.44 10.30
C ARG A 117 -47.85 -24.28 9.19
N CYS A 118 -48.20 -24.58 7.95
CA CYS A 118 -47.34 -24.33 6.79
C CYS A 118 -47.19 -22.82 6.52
N ALA A 119 -48.28 -22.05 6.54
CA ALA A 119 -48.26 -20.61 6.33
C ALA A 119 -47.37 -19.87 7.35
N SER A 120 -47.48 -20.20 8.64
CA SER A 120 -46.59 -19.64 9.67
C SER A 120 -45.12 -20.01 9.45
N ALA A 121 -44.82 -21.21 8.95
CA ALA A 121 -43.46 -21.61 8.59
C ALA A 121 -42.96 -20.90 7.31
N GLN A 122 -43.85 -20.68 6.33
CA GLN A 122 -43.55 -19.93 5.11
C GLN A 122 -43.19 -18.48 5.45
N GLU A 123 -44.00 -17.80 6.26
CA GLU A 123 -43.72 -16.42 6.70
C GLU A 123 -42.36 -16.33 7.41
N ARG A 124 -42.06 -17.28 8.30
CA ARG A 124 -40.74 -17.36 8.97
C ARG A 124 -39.61 -17.49 7.95
N PHE A 125 -39.68 -18.42 7.01
CA PHE A 125 -38.62 -18.64 6.03
C PHE A 125 -38.49 -17.49 5.03
N GLU A 126 -39.59 -16.85 4.62
CA GLU A 126 -39.55 -15.66 3.78
C GLU A 126 -38.89 -14.48 4.48
N LYS A 127 -39.19 -14.29 5.78
CA LYS A 127 -38.56 -13.24 6.60
C LYS A 127 -37.05 -13.47 6.70
N GLU A 128 -36.62 -14.70 6.97
CA GLU A 128 -35.19 -15.02 7.02
C GLU A 128 -34.51 -14.87 5.66
N LEU A 129 -35.16 -15.31 4.58
CA LEU A 129 -34.64 -15.13 3.22
C LEU A 129 -34.47 -13.64 2.88
N LYS A 130 -35.47 -12.81 3.18
CA LYS A 130 -35.38 -11.35 3.02
C LYS A 130 -34.27 -10.76 3.90
N ALA A 131 -34.13 -11.20 5.15
CA ALA A 131 -33.06 -10.75 6.05
C ALA A 131 -31.67 -11.13 5.52
N MET A 132 -31.50 -12.33 4.97
CA MET A 132 -30.25 -12.77 4.35
C MET A 132 -29.93 -11.97 3.09
N GLN A 133 -30.92 -11.78 2.19
CA GLN A 133 -30.74 -10.96 1.00
C GLN A 133 -30.39 -9.51 1.35
N TYR A 134 -31.04 -8.95 2.37
CA TYR A 134 -30.74 -7.62 2.87
C TYR A 134 -29.32 -7.53 3.45
N ARG A 135 -28.90 -8.50 4.26
CA ARG A 135 -27.53 -8.57 4.79
C ARG A 135 -26.50 -8.72 3.66
N ALA A 136 -26.78 -9.55 2.65
CA ALA A 136 -25.90 -9.72 1.49
C ALA A 136 -25.79 -8.43 0.67
N ALA A 137 -26.90 -7.72 0.45
CA ALA A 137 -26.94 -6.43 -0.23
C ALA A 137 -26.22 -5.33 0.57
N THR A 138 -26.32 -5.36 1.90
CA THR A 138 -25.69 -4.40 2.81
C THR A 138 -24.26 -4.79 3.18
N SER A 139 -23.76 -5.92 2.68
CA SER A 139 -22.40 -6.36 2.97
C SER A 139 -21.38 -5.41 2.35
N LEU A 140 -20.27 -5.18 3.06
CA LEU A 140 -19.19 -4.29 2.59
C LEU A 140 -18.63 -4.72 1.23
N ALA A 141 -18.61 -6.02 0.95
CA ALA A 141 -18.13 -6.55 -0.32
C ALA A 141 -19.00 -6.11 -1.52
N THR A 142 -20.33 -6.01 -1.33
CA THR A 142 -21.26 -5.57 -2.36
C THR A 142 -21.29 -4.04 -2.47
N LEU A 143 -21.32 -3.36 -1.32
CA LEU A 143 -21.40 -1.89 -1.28
C LEU A 143 -20.09 -1.22 -1.70
N ASP A 144 -18.96 -1.83 -1.39
CA ASP A 144 -17.64 -1.31 -1.70
C ASP A 144 -16.62 -2.41 -2.03
N PRO A 145 -16.64 -2.89 -3.29
CA PRO A 145 -15.71 -3.93 -3.73
C PRO A 145 -14.24 -3.55 -3.57
N ASN A 146 -13.92 -2.25 -3.56
CA ASN A 146 -12.56 -1.73 -3.48
C ASN A 146 -12.10 -1.41 -2.05
N ALA A 147 -12.94 -1.63 -1.03
CA ALA A 147 -12.62 -1.33 0.36
C ALA A 147 -11.31 -1.98 0.80
N LYS A 148 -11.14 -3.28 0.53
CA LYS A 148 -9.93 -4.03 0.86
C LYS A 148 -8.67 -3.46 0.20
N GLY A 149 -8.76 -3.09 -1.08
CA GLY A 149 -7.64 -2.47 -1.78
C GLY A 149 -7.26 -1.09 -1.22
N ARG A 150 -8.25 -0.30 -0.75
CA ARG A 150 -7.98 0.96 -0.06
C ARG A 150 -7.32 0.73 1.30
N GLU A 151 -7.80 -0.24 2.08
CA GLU A 151 -7.21 -0.61 3.37
C GLU A 151 -5.74 -1.04 3.22
N ASP A 152 -5.45 -1.90 2.24
CA ASP A 152 -4.08 -2.33 1.94
C ASP A 152 -3.19 -1.14 1.53
N LYS A 153 -3.70 -0.25 0.69
CA LYS A 153 -2.98 0.97 0.27
C LYS A 153 -2.73 1.91 1.45
N ILE A 154 -3.71 2.09 2.34
CA ILE A 154 -3.57 2.89 3.56
C ILE A 154 -2.49 2.29 4.47
N ALA A 155 -2.45 0.97 4.63
CA ALA A 155 -1.44 0.29 5.44
C ALA A 155 -0.02 0.50 4.90
N VAL A 156 0.17 0.43 3.57
CA VAL A 156 1.46 0.70 2.93
C VAL A 156 1.87 2.16 3.12
N LEU A 157 0.97 3.11 2.84
CA LEU A 157 1.24 4.54 3.01
C LEU A 157 1.58 4.89 4.47
N LYS A 158 0.90 4.27 5.44
CA LYS A 158 1.15 4.47 6.87
C LYS A 158 2.58 4.06 7.23
N LYS A 159 3.03 2.88 6.79
CA LYS A 159 4.39 2.41 7.03
C LYS A 159 5.44 3.30 6.36
N GLN A 160 5.19 3.75 5.13
CA GLN A 160 6.09 4.68 4.43
C GLN A 160 6.19 6.01 5.17
N GLY A 161 5.06 6.62 5.56
CA GLY A 161 5.03 7.88 6.31
C GLY A 161 5.72 7.77 7.66
N GLN A 162 5.55 6.66 8.39
CA GLN A 162 6.25 6.41 9.65
C GLN A 162 7.77 6.30 9.45
N THR A 163 8.22 5.62 8.40
CA THR A 163 9.64 5.46 8.07
C THR A 163 10.27 6.81 7.71
N LEU A 164 9.59 7.62 6.89
CA LEU A 164 10.05 8.97 6.51
C LEU A 164 10.08 9.92 7.71
N SER A 165 9.08 9.86 8.59
CA SER A 165 9.02 10.63 9.83
C SER A 165 10.17 10.27 10.78
N ALA A 166 10.51 8.98 10.87
CA ALA A 166 11.64 8.51 11.66
C ALA A 166 12.99 8.95 11.05
N ALA A 167 13.08 9.03 9.72
CA ALA A 167 14.26 9.53 9.01
C ALA A 167 14.43 11.07 9.07
N GLY A 168 13.45 11.81 9.61
CA GLY A 168 13.48 13.27 9.69
C GLY A 168 12.99 13.99 8.43
N SER A 169 12.57 13.25 7.39
CA SER A 169 11.97 13.78 6.16
C SER A 169 10.49 14.13 6.39
N TYR A 170 10.23 15.19 7.16
CA TYR A 170 8.88 15.56 7.61
C TYR A 170 7.94 15.95 6.46
N ASP A 171 8.43 16.66 5.43
CA ASP A 171 7.59 17.10 4.30
C ASP A 171 7.06 15.93 3.48
N ASP A 172 7.89 14.92 3.22
CA ASP A 172 7.46 13.72 2.50
C ASP A 172 6.57 12.82 3.37
N ALA A 173 6.84 12.76 4.68
CA ALA A 173 5.96 12.07 5.61
C ALA A 173 4.55 12.70 5.62
N ILE A 174 4.46 14.04 5.66
CA ILE A 174 3.19 14.78 5.59
C ILE A 174 2.42 14.38 4.33
N LYS A 175 3.05 14.43 3.15
CA LYS A 175 2.40 14.03 1.88
C LYS A 175 1.83 12.61 1.96
N LYS A 176 2.56 11.66 2.56
CA LYS A 176 2.07 10.26 2.70
C LYS A 176 0.88 10.13 3.64
N PHE A 177 0.84 10.87 4.74
CA PHE A 177 -0.32 10.87 5.61
C PHE A 177 -1.52 11.66 5.04
N GLU A 178 -1.27 12.71 4.25
CA GLU A 178 -2.32 13.40 3.49
C GLU A 178 -2.94 12.50 2.42
N GLU A 179 -2.14 11.68 1.73
CA GLU A 179 -2.65 10.65 0.80
C GLU A 179 -3.59 9.66 1.52
N ILE A 180 -3.30 9.29 2.78
CA ILE A 180 -4.20 8.46 3.59
C ILE A 180 -5.52 9.17 3.86
N LEU A 181 -5.48 10.45 4.26
CA LEU A 181 -6.70 11.23 4.51
C LEU A 181 -7.53 11.49 3.24
N ARG A 182 -6.92 11.47 2.06
CA ARG A 182 -7.66 11.50 0.78
C ARG A 182 -8.38 10.19 0.50
N LEU A 183 -7.84 9.06 0.96
CA LEU A 183 -8.46 7.73 0.80
C LEU A 183 -9.50 7.45 1.87
N ASP A 184 -9.25 7.90 3.10
CA ASP A 184 -10.12 7.80 4.26
C ASP A 184 -10.07 9.10 5.06
N PRO A 185 -11.01 10.04 4.80
CA PRO A 185 -11.07 11.33 5.50
C PRO A 185 -11.21 11.22 7.02
N TYR A 186 -11.69 10.09 7.53
CA TYR A 186 -11.97 9.89 8.96
C TYR A 186 -10.87 9.07 9.67
N ASN A 187 -9.73 8.87 9.01
CA ASN A 187 -8.62 8.12 9.57
C ASN A 187 -7.95 8.86 10.75
N GLN A 188 -8.33 8.45 11.97
CA GLN A 188 -7.81 9.07 13.20
C GLN A 188 -6.30 8.86 13.40
N ASP A 189 -5.75 7.76 12.90
CA ASP A 189 -4.33 7.48 13.02
C ASP A 189 -3.50 8.43 12.18
N ALA A 190 -3.88 8.63 10.90
CA ALA A 190 -3.20 9.56 10.01
C ALA A 190 -3.26 11.00 10.55
N ALA A 191 -4.42 11.43 11.04
CA ALA A 191 -4.59 12.75 11.63
C ALA A 191 -3.69 12.96 12.87
N ARG A 192 -3.56 11.94 13.74
CA ARG A 192 -2.67 11.98 14.91
C ARG A 192 -1.20 12.08 14.51
N GLU A 193 -0.76 11.28 13.54
CA GLU A 193 0.62 11.31 13.06
C GLU A 193 0.96 12.64 12.38
N LEU A 194 0.06 13.20 11.57
CA LEU A 194 0.23 14.53 10.98
C LEU A 194 0.39 15.60 12.06
N LYS A 195 -0.46 15.61 13.09
CA LYS A 195 -0.33 16.56 14.20
C LYS A 195 1.04 16.47 14.88
N LYS A 196 1.54 15.26 15.09
CA LYS A 196 2.88 15.02 15.68
C LYS A 196 3.99 15.54 14.77
N ILE A 197 3.90 15.29 13.47
CA ILE A 197 4.90 15.75 12.49
C ILE A 197 4.89 17.27 12.38
N HIS A 198 3.72 17.90 12.26
CA HIS A 198 3.59 19.35 12.25
C HIS A 198 4.14 19.99 13.52
N GLY A 199 3.91 19.38 14.69
CA GLY A 199 4.51 19.84 15.94
C GLY A 199 6.04 19.85 15.89
N LYS A 200 6.66 18.75 15.43
CA LYS A 200 8.12 18.68 15.28
C LYS A 200 8.66 19.68 14.25
N SER A 201 8.00 19.79 13.10
CA SER A 201 8.38 20.73 12.03
C SER A 201 8.32 22.18 12.52
N LEU A 202 7.29 22.51 13.30
CA LEU A 202 7.15 23.83 13.91
C LEU A 202 8.27 24.14 14.91
N GLU A 203 8.66 23.20 15.77
CA GLU A 203 9.78 23.42 16.70
C GLU A 203 11.10 23.67 15.95
N ILE A 204 11.41 22.87 14.94
CA ILE A 204 12.60 23.07 14.10
C ILE A 204 12.56 24.44 13.38
N ALA A 205 11.39 24.84 12.89
CA ALA A 205 11.22 26.14 12.24
C ALA A 205 11.44 27.31 13.22
N LYS A 206 10.97 27.18 14.47
CA LYS A 206 11.21 28.17 15.53
C LYS A 206 12.70 28.30 15.85
N GLU A 207 13.41 27.18 15.99
CA GLU A 207 14.86 27.17 16.25
C GLU A 207 15.63 27.88 15.13
N ARG A 208 15.33 27.55 13.86
CA ARG A 208 15.94 28.21 12.69
C ARG A 208 15.63 29.71 12.67
N SER A 209 14.38 30.10 12.95
CA SER A 209 13.97 31.50 12.99
C SER A 209 14.66 32.25 14.13
N ALA A 210 14.84 31.62 15.29
CA ALA A 210 15.55 32.19 16.43
C ALA A 210 17.04 32.43 16.10
N ALA A 211 17.70 31.46 15.46
CA ALA A 211 19.09 31.61 15.00
C ALA A 211 19.23 32.76 14.01
N THR A 212 18.39 32.79 12.96
CA THR A 212 18.38 33.88 11.96
C THR A 212 18.17 35.25 12.62
N ARG A 213 17.27 35.32 13.61
CA ARG A 213 16.99 36.56 14.34
C ARG A 213 18.17 36.99 15.21
N ALA A 214 18.85 36.04 15.85
CA ALA A 214 20.04 36.32 16.66
C ALA A 214 21.20 36.82 15.80
N GLU A 215 21.42 36.23 14.63
CA GLU A 215 22.41 36.69 13.64
C GLU A 215 22.11 38.13 13.20
N ALA A 216 20.86 38.42 12.83
CA ALA A 216 20.45 39.78 12.46
C ALA A 216 20.66 40.79 13.60
N MET A 217 20.31 40.43 14.84
CA MET A 217 20.57 41.28 16.01
C MET A 217 22.08 41.51 16.20
N ALA A 218 22.89 40.46 16.14
CA ALA A 218 24.34 40.56 16.28
C ALA A 218 24.96 41.44 15.18
N GLU A 219 24.54 41.31 13.92
CA GLU A 219 24.99 42.16 12.82
C GLU A 219 24.62 43.63 13.07
N THR A 220 23.38 43.91 13.51
CA THR A 220 22.97 45.28 13.82
C THR A 220 23.74 45.89 14.97
N GLU A 221 24.09 45.10 16.00
CA GLU A 221 24.94 45.56 17.10
C GLU A 221 26.38 45.77 16.65
N TRP A 222 26.92 44.86 15.84
CA TRP A 222 28.29 44.95 15.34
C TRP A 222 28.50 46.14 14.41
N ARG A 223 27.51 46.46 13.58
CA ARG A 223 27.51 47.66 12.74
C ARG A 223 27.61 48.96 13.55
N LYS A 224 27.18 48.98 14.83
CA LYS A 224 27.29 50.16 15.70
C LYS A 224 28.68 50.33 16.32
N VAL A 225 29.53 49.30 16.27
CA VAL A 225 30.87 49.36 16.86
C VAL A 225 31.79 50.15 15.92
N ALA A 226 32.42 51.20 16.46
CA ALA A 226 33.36 52.02 15.70
C ALA A 226 34.60 51.18 15.31
N PRO A 227 35.19 51.41 14.11
CA PRO A 227 36.41 50.74 13.71
C PRO A 227 37.52 50.93 14.74
N ILE A 228 38.20 49.85 15.11
CA ILE A 228 39.33 49.92 16.04
C ILE A 228 40.42 50.79 15.41
N GLN A 229 40.65 51.97 15.99
CA GLN A 229 41.81 52.77 15.63
C GLN A 229 43.05 52.08 16.21
N ARG A 230 44.08 51.89 15.37
CA ARG A 230 45.40 51.54 15.89
C ARG A 230 45.82 52.68 16.83
N LYS A 231 46.26 52.32 18.03
CA LYS A 231 46.77 53.28 19.00
C LYS A 231 48.13 53.73 18.48
N ASP A 232 48.13 54.75 17.64
CA ASP A 232 49.36 55.42 17.23
C ASP A 232 50.00 56.05 18.49
N GLU A 233 51.30 55.90 18.60
CA GLU A 233 52.15 56.38 19.70
C GLU A 233 52.00 57.90 19.92
N GLU A 234 52.34 58.36 21.11
CA GLU A 234 52.22 59.76 21.57
C GLU A 234 52.74 60.83 20.57
N PRO A 235 52.23 62.07 20.64
CA PRO A 235 52.52 63.12 19.66
C PRO A 235 53.95 63.64 19.85
N GLY A 236 54.90 62.95 19.22
CA GLY A 236 56.31 63.29 19.25
C GLY A 236 57.18 62.59 18.19
N SER A 237 56.61 61.79 17.29
CA SER A 237 57.33 61.23 16.16
C SER A 237 56.53 61.44 14.88
N GLN A 238 57.08 62.23 13.96
CA GLN A 238 56.51 62.32 12.62
C GLN A 238 56.53 60.92 11.98
N PRO A 239 55.43 60.44 11.40
CA PRO A 239 55.52 59.30 10.50
C PRO A 239 56.24 59.80 9.25
N SER A 240 57.52 59.42 9.16
CA SER A 240 58.26 59.44 7.90
C SER A 240 57.42 58.73 6.85
N ALA A 241 57.26 59.38 5.70
CA ALA A 241 56.65 58.82 4.51
C ALA A 241 57.19 57.41 4.22
N GLY A 242 56.29 56.47 3.95
CA GLY A 242 56.61 55.07 3.66
C GLY A 242 56.24 54.18 4.84
N THR A 243 55.00 53.70 4.92
CA THR A 243 54.64 52.49 4.19
C THR A 243 53.13 52.49 4.01
N LYS A 244 52.69 52.63 2.75
CA LYS A 244 51.35 52.17 2.37
C LYS A 244 51.29 50.70 2.80
N ALA A 245 50.45 50.37 3.79
CA ALA A 245 49.98 49.01 3.90
C ALA A 245 49.43 48.62 2.52
N PRO A 246 49.76 47.45 1.96
CA PRO A 246 49.15 47.06 0.71
C PRO A 246 47.65 47.02 0.97
N MET A 247 46.90 47.84 0.24
CA MET A 247 45.51 47.49 -0.03
C MET A 247 45.53 46.02 -0.49
N PRO A 248 44.57 45.18 -0.09
CA PRO A 248 44.37 43.95 -0.84
C PRO A 248 44.17 44.41 -2.28
N GLU A 249 45.14 44.15 -3.15
CA GLU A 249 44.98 44.37 -4.57
C GLU A 249 43.70 43.63 -4.91
N GLU A 250 42.63 44.36 -5.22
CA GLU A 250 41.43 43.78 -5.79
C GLU A 250 41.92 43.09 -7.05
N ASN A 251 42.10 41.77 -6.94
CA ASN A 251 42.65 40.96 -8.00
C ASN A 251 41.88 41.32 -9.28
N PRO A 252 42.55 41.82 -10.34
CA PRO A 252 41.89 42.30 -11.57
C PRO A 252 41.04 41.22 -12.27
N PHE A 253 41.14 39.97 -11.78
CA PHE A 253 40.37 38.80 -12.16
C PHE A 253 38.90 38.80 -11.68
N ASN A 254 38.56 39.56 -10.63
CA ASN A 254 37.22 39.58 -10.05
C ASN A 254 36.30 40.66 -10.64
N SER A 255 36.86 41.74 -11.18
CA SER A 255 36.07 42.91 -11.62
C SER A 255 35.56 42.79 -13.06
N GLN A 256 36.23 42.01 -13.92
CA GLN A 256 35.89 41.93 -15.34
C GLN A 256 34.95 40.75 -15.65
N LEU A 257 33.72 41.07 -16.05
CA LEU A 257 32.66 40.12 -16.38
C LEU A 257 32.68 39.74 -17.87
N PHE A 258 32.52 38.45 -18.17
CA PHE A 258 32.28 37.96 -19.52
C PHE A 258 30.80 38.01 -19.87
N GLU A 259 30.46 38.54 -21.05
CA GLU A 259 29.06 38.67 -21.48
C GLU A 259 28.41 37.31 -21.73
N GLU A 260 29.11 36.41 -22.44
CA GLU A 260 28.70 35.03 -22.68
C GLU A 260 29.93 34.16 -22.97
N ILE A 261 30.10 33.09 -22.20
CA ILE A 261 31.11 32.05 -22.46
C ILE A 261 30.36 30.75 -22.72
N SER A 262 30.62 30.12 -23.87
CA SER A 262 30.12 28.78 -24.16
C SER A 262 31.18 27.88 -24.80
N PHE A 263 31.30 26.69 -24.23
CA PHE A 263 32.07 25.55 -24.72
C PHE A 263 31.10 24.39 -24.95
N LYS A 264 31.21 23.74 -26.11
CA LYS A 264 30.48 22.52 -26.42
C LYS A 264 31.51 21.44 -26.72
N ASP A 265 31.61 20.46 -25.84
CA ASP A 265 32.54 19.33 -25.92
C ASP A 265 33.99 19.73 -26.29
N ALA A 266 34.49 20.81 -25.69
CA ALA A 266 35.84 21.29 -25.96
C ALA A 266 36.87 20.57 -25.07
N PRO A 267 38.02 20.13 -25.59
CA PRO A 267 39.11 19.61 -24.77
C PRO A 267 39.67 20.71 -23.85
N LEU A 268 40.19 20.32 -22.68
CA LEU A 268 40.66 21.24 -21.64
C LEU A 268 41.69 22.25 -22.16
N ALA A 269 42.62 21.81 -23.00
CA ALA A 269 43.61 22.69 -23.63
C ALA A 269 42.96 23.80 -24.48
N GLU A 270 41.95 23.46 -25.29
CA GLU A 270 41.28 24.39 -26.18
C GLU A 270 40.37 25.35 -25.42
N ALA A 271 39.66 24.84 -24.40
CA ALA A 271 38.83 25.65 -23.53
C ALA A 271 39.66 26.72 -22.80
N MET A 272 40.81 26.35 -22.23
CA MET A 272 41.69 27.30 -21.54
C MET A 272 42.33 28.32 -22.50
N LEU A 273 42.79 27.88 -23.68
CA LEU A 273 43.34 28.80 -24.70
C LEU A 273 42.31 29.82 -25.19
N LYS A 274 41.05 29.41 -25.32
CA LYS A 274 39.97 30.30 -25.71
C LYS A 274 39.67 31.33 -24.60
N LEU A 275 39.66 30.92 -23.33
CA LEU A 275 39.54 31.84 -22.19
C LEU A 275 40.70 32.85 -22.15
N GLU A 276 41.93 32.40 -22.39
CA GLU A 276 43.11 33.26 -22.44
C GLU A 276 42.97 34.32 -23.56
N LYS A 277 42.58 33.88 -24.75
CA LYS A 277 42.36 34.77 -25.90
C LYS A 277 41.24 35.77 -25.67
N ASP A 278 40.11 35.31 -25.13
CA ASP A 278 38.94 36.15 -24.85
C ASP A 278 39.25 37.19 -23.76
N TYR A 279 40.06 36.85 -22.76
CA TYR A 279 40.53 37.80 -21.75
C TYR A 279 41.50 38.82 -22.34
N LYS A 280 42.49 38.37 -23.14
CA LYS A 280 43.48 39.24 -23.80
C LYS A 280 42.84 40.27 -24.74
N ASN A 281 41.77 39.89 -25.44
CA ASN A 281 41.03 40.81 -26.31
C ASN A 281 40.28 41.90 -25.53
N ARG A 282 39.90 41.63 -24.27
CA ARG A 282 39.15 42.56 -23.42
C ARG A 282 40.06 43.46 -22.59
N VAL A 283 41.20 42.94 -22.14
CA VAL A 283 42.17 43.66 -21.30
C VAL A 283 43.55 43.59 -21.95
N PRO A 284 43.84 44.43 -22.96
CA PRO A 284 45.13 44.42 -23.65
C PRO A 284 46.29 44.92 -22.77
N GLU A 285 46.00 45.69 -21.72
CA GLU A 285 47.00 46.29 -20.82
C GLU A 285 47.57 45.28 -19.80
N ALA A 286 46.85 44.19 -19.51
CA ALA A 286 47.25 43.16 -18.55
C ALA A 286 46.84 41.77 -19.07
N PRO A 287 47.52 41.24 -20.11
CA PRO A 287 47.20 39.93 -20.65
C PRO A 287 47.50 38.84 -19.63
N VAL A 288 46.61 37.85 -19.56
CA VAL A 288 46.79 36.67 -18.73
C VAL A 288 47.40 35.56 -19.57
N SER A 289 48.27 34.76 -18.96
CA SER A 289 48.75 33.50 -19.56
C SER A 289 48.38 32.32 -18.69
N ILE A 290 47.89 31.24 -19.30
CA ILE A 290 47.51 30.01 -18.59
C ILE A 290 48.56 28.93 -18.86
N GLN A 291 49.14 28.36 -17.80
CA GLN A 291 50.11 27.28 -17.88
C GLN A 291 49.66 26.06 -17.09
N PHE A 292 50.02 24.88 -17.59
CA PHE A 292 49.75 23.61 -16.93
C PHE A 292 51.02 23.07 -16.29
N GLN A 293 50.96 22.74 -15.00
CA GLN A 293 52.09 22.18 -14.26
C GLN A 293 51.79 20.75 -13.82
N GLY A 294 52.68 19.82 -14.19
CA GLY A 294 52.56 18.41 -13.81
C GLY A 294 51.39 17.68 -14.46
N MET A 295 50.82 18.22 -15.54
CA MET A 295 49.79 17.58 -16.35
C MET A 295 49.99 17.89 -17.83
N ASN A 296 49.55 16.98 -18.70
CA ASN A 296 49.36 17.27 -20.11
C ASN A 296 47.86 17.51 -20.37
N PRO A 297 47.46 18.71 -20.84
CA PRO A 297 46.06 19.06 -21.03
C PRO A 297 45.40 18.35 -22.23
N ALA A 298 46.20 17.66 -23.06
CA ALA A 298 45.72 16.84 -24.18
C ALA A 298 45.50 15.35 -23.81
N ASP A 299 45.75 14.96 -22.56
CA ASP A 299 45.57 13.57 -22.14
C ASP A 299 44.07 13.18 -22.14
N PRO A 300 43.70 11.99 -22.66
CA PRO A 300 42.32 11.49 -22.68
C PRO A 300 41.67 11.29 -21.29
N LYS A 301 42.46 11.43 -20.22
CA LYS A 301 42.01 11.37 -18.83
C LYS A 301 41.09 12.54 -18.46
N TRP A 302 41.19 13.66 -19.17
CA TRP A 302 40.39 14.86 -18.92
C TRP A 302 39.18 14.86 -19.87
N PRO A 303 37.95 14.73 -19.35
CA PRO A 303 36.76 14.71 -20.20
C PRO A 303 36.56 16.07 -20.90
N ALA A 304 35.90 16.02 -22.06
CA ALA A 304 35.51 17.22 -22.79
C ALA A 304 34.59 18.10 -21.93
N ILE A 305 34.83 19.41 -21.96
CA ILE A 305 34.12 20.38 -21.13
C ILE A 305 32.95 20.95 -21.95
N THR A 306 31.75 20.80 -21.39
CA THR A 306 30.57 21.52 -21.84
C THR A 306 30.14 22.48 -20.73
N PHE A 307 30.26 23.78 -21.02
CA PHE A 307 30.01 24.83 -20.04
C PHE A 307 29.44 26.05 -20.77
N ALA A 308 28.31 26.59 -20.30
CA ALA A 308 27.65 27.74 -20.90
C ALA A 308 27.08 28.65 -19.80
N THR A 309 27.61 29.87 -19.70
CA THR A 309 27.19 30.83 -18.67
C THR A 309 27.23 32.27 -19.18
N LYS A 310 26.40 33.14 -18.59
CA LYS A 310 26.32 34.57 -18.91
C LYS A 310 26.71 35.41 -17.70
N LYS A 311 27.45 36.50 -17.91
CA LYS A 311 27.85 37.49 -16.88
C LYS A 311 28.62 36.89 -15.70
N ILE A 312 29.69 36.14 -15.98
CA ILE A 312 30.55 35.52 -14.95
C ILE A 312 31.97 36.07 -15.05
N SER A 313 32.68 36.18 -13.93
CA SER A 313 34.10 36.59 -13.89
C SER A 313 35.06 35.48 -14.35
N LEU A 314 36.30 35.84 -14.68
CA LEU A 314 37.32 34.83 -15.05
C LEU A 314 37.56 33.83 -13.91
N LYS A 315 37.59 34.33 -12.67
CA LYS A 315 37.83 33.52 -11.49
C LYS A 315 36.73 32.47 -11.28
N GLU A 316 35.47 32.88 -11.31
CA GLU A 316 34.32 31.97 -11.13
C GLU A 316 34.22 30.93 -12.25
N THR A 317 34.61 31.33 -13.47
CA THR A 317 34.71 30.40 -14.61
C THR A 317 35.79 29.34 -14.36
N LEU A 318 36.97 29.76 -13.90
CA LEU A 318 38.06 28.84 -13.55
C LEU A 318 37.71 27.96 -12.35
N ASP A 319 37.04 28.51 -11.33
CA ASP A 319 36.55 27.76 -10.17
C ASP A 319 35.57 26.67 -10.60
N SER A 320 34.62 27.00 -11.48
CA SER A 320 33.61 26.04 -11.97
C SER A 320 34.24 24.90 -12.77
N ILE A 321 35.15 25.24 -13.70
CA ILE A 321 35.83 24.26 -14.56
C ILE A 321 36.79 23.40 -13.74
N CYS A 322 37.60 24.00 -12.87
CA CYS A 322 38.57 23.27 -12.05
C CYS A 322 37.88 22.42 -10.98
N ALA A 323 36.78 22.88 -10.38
CA ALA A 323 35.99 22.08 -9.45
C ALA A 323 35.37 20.85 -10.13
N GLY A 324 34.82 21.01 -11.34
CA GLY A 324 34.23 19.91 -12.11
C GLY A 324 35.24 18.83 -12.52
N LEU A 325 36.50 19.22 -12.76
CA LEU A 325 37.57 18.30 -13.19
C LEU A 325 38.50 17.84 -12.07
N GLY A 326 38.29 18.30 -10.82
CA GLY A 326 39.19 17.98 -9.70
C GLY A 326 40.59 18.61 -9.82
N LEU A 327 40.70 19.76 -10.48
CA LEU A 327 41.94 20.53 -10.64
C LEU A 327 42.05 21.64 -9.59
N LYS A 328 43.27 22.10 -9.34
CA LYS A 328 43.55 23.30 -8.54
C LYS A 328 44.34 24.30 -9.37
N TYR A 329 44.16 25.59 -9.11
CA TYR A 329 44.94 26.62 -9.78
C TYR A 329 45.54 27.60 -8.78
N GLU A 330 46.71 28.13 -9.11
CA GLU A 330 47.40 29.20 -8.38
C GLU A 330 47.50 30.43 -9.26
N LEU A 331 47.20 31.60 -8.68
CA LEU A 331 47.36 32.91 -9.32
C LEU A 331 48.73 33.49 -8.94
N ARG A 332 49.58 33.75 -9.93
CA ARG A 332 50.90 34.37 -9.75
C ARG A 332 51.00 35.64 -10.59
N GLY A 333 50.40 36.73 -10.09
CA GLY A 333 50.25 37.95 -10.87
C GLY A 333 49.39 37.68 -12.11
N GLN A 334 49.93 37.93 -13.31
CA GLN A 334 49.27 37.69 -14.60
C GLN A 334 49.39 36.24 -15.12
N LEU A 335 50.02 35.34 -14.37
CA LEU A 335 50.17 33.93 -14.71
C LEU A 335 49.21 33.07 -13.89
N ILE A 336 48.43 32.22 -14.56
CA ILE A 336 47.56 31.22 -13.94
C ILE A 336 48.19 29.85 -14.14
N VAL A 337 48.52 29.17 -13.04
CA VAL A 337 49.12 27.83 -13.06
C VAL A 337 48.09 26.79 -12.64
N ILE A 338 47.73 25.88 -13.54
CA ILE A 338 46.76 24.81 -13.28
C ILE A 338 47.52 23.51 -12.99
N SER A 339 47.19 22.85 -11.87
CA SER A 339 47.80 21.60 -11.42
C SER A 339 46.72 20.60 -10.98
N PRO A 340 46.98 19.28 -11.03
CA PRO A 340 46.04 18.29 -10.49
C PRO A 340 45.97 18.45 -8.97
N LYS A 341 44.80 18.18 -8.38
CA LYS A 341 44.64 18.26 -6.92
C LYS A 341 45.60 17.35 -6.18
#